data_AF-A0A0V0GD26-F1
#
_entry.id   AF-A0A0V0GD26-F1
#
_cell.length_a   1.000
_cell.length_b   1.000
_cell.length_c   1.000
_cell.angle_alpha   90.00
_cell.angle_beta   90.00
_cell.angle_gamma   90.00
#
_symmetry.space_group_name_H-M   'P 1'
#
loop_
_entity.id
_entity.type
_entity.pdbx_description
1 polymer ?
#
loop_
_entity_poly.entity_id
_entity_poly.type
_entity_poly.pdbx_seq_one_letter_code
_entity_poly.pdbx_strand_id
1 'polypeptide(L)'
;KWSEDDTLRFVELYRENECLWNVNSGKYKNKQLRQMALQNIMQQMGRDSFGEAEIKQKIKNLRSTFNQEVVKIKKSIQSGCAADDVYKPNVKWFTVMETVMLGSKGLYDVHGNLNSLRNSDVDLSDSVDFPENDAS
;
A
#
# COMPACT_ATOMS: atom_id res chain seq x y z
N LYS A 1 -6.19 13.41 13.62
CA LYS A 1 -5.18 12.34 13.86
C LYS A 1 -5.83 11.00 13.51
N TRP A 2 -5.17 10.14 12.74
CA TRP A 2 -5.72 8.83 12.34
C TRP A 2 -5.48 7.80 13.44
N SER A 3 -6.50 7.02 13.79
CA SER A 3 -6.32 5.84 14.63
C SER A 3 -5.75 4.66 13.81
N GLU A 4 -5.35 3.60 14.50
CA GLU A 4 -5.00 2.34 13.82
C GLU A 4 -6.21 1.79 13.05
N ASP A 5 -7.39 1.78 13.66
CA ASP A 5 -8.62 1.27 13.04
C ASP A 5 -9.04 2.12 11.82
N ASP A 6 -8.91 3.45 11.88
CA ASP A 6 -9.14 4.32 10.72
C ASP A 6 -8.19 3.95 9.58
N THR A 7 -6.92 3.72 9.92
CA THR A 7 -5.88 3.42 8.94
C THR A 7 -6.11 2.05 8.32
N LEU A 8 -6.50 1.06 9.12
CA LEU A 8 -6.90 -0.27 8.65
C LEU A 8 -8.09 -0.16 7.69
N ARG A 9 -9.17 0.52 8.10
CA ARG A 9 -10.36 0.77 7.28
C ARG A 9 -9.99 1.40 5.93
N PHE A 10 -9.11 2.39 5.93
CA PHE A 10 -8.67 3.05 4.70
C PHE A 10 -7.87 2.11 3.79
N VAL A 11 -6.97 1.29 4.35
CA VAL A 11 -6.18 0.33 3.56
C VAL A 11 -7.07 -0.76 2.97
N GLU A 12 -8.11 -1.20 3.68
CA GLU A 12 -9.14 -2.12 3.15
C GLU A 12 -9.86 -1.52 1.95
N LEU A 13 -10.38 -0.29 2.09
CA LEU A 13 -11.06 0.40 0.98
C LEU A 13 -10.10 0.63 -0.19
N TYR A 14 -8.85 0.97 0.07
CA TYR A 14 -7.82 1.11 -0.96
C TYR A 14 -7.58 -0.21 -1.70
N ARG A 15 -7.49 -1.33 -0.96
CA ARG A 15 -7.31 -2.68 -1.53
C ARG A 15 -8.45 -3.07 -2.47
N GLU A 16 -9.70 -2.79 -2.10
CA GLU A 16 -10.88 -3.11 -2.91
C GLU A 16 -10.91 -2.35 -4.25
N ASN A 17 -10.27 -1.19 -4.33
CA ASN A 17 -10.25 -0.32 -5.50
C ASN A 17 -8.99 -0.54 -6.35
N GLU A 18 -8.95 -1.63 -7.11
CA GLU A 18 -7.81 -2.00 -7.99
C GLU A 18 -7.38 -0.87 -8.95
N CYS A 19 -8.30 0.01 -9.35
CA CYS A 19 -8.00 1.16 -10.21
C CYS A 19 -7.03 2.16 -9.55
N LEU A 20 -6.81 2.10 -8.23
CA LEU A 20 -5.93 3.00 -7.50
C LEU A 20 -4.50 2.46 -7.29
N TRP A 21 -4.28 1.16 -7.52
CA TRP A 21 -2.99 0.53 -7.15
C TRP A 21 -2.50 -0.53 -8.14
N ASN A 22 -3.39 -1.20 -8.85
CA ASN A 22 -3.02 -2.27 -9.76
C ASN A 22 -2.66 -1.73 -11.15
N VAL A 23 -1.39 -1.35 -11.35
CA VAL A 23 -0.88 -0.81 -12.63
C VAL A 23 -1.06 -1.76 -13.82
N ASN A 24 -1.16 -3.06 -13.56
CA ASN A 24 -1.39 -4.08 -14.58
C ASN A 24 -2.87 -4.19 -14.98
N SER A 25 -3.78 -3.60 -14.20
CA SER A 25 -5.20 -3.55 -14.53
C SER A 25 -5.50 -2.46 -15.55
N GLY A 26 -6.27 -2.78 -16.59
CA GLY A 26 -6.79 -1.77 -17.52
C GLY A 26 -7.58 -0.66 -16.82
N LYS A 27 -8.15 -0.95 -15.64
CA LYS A 27 -8.88 0.02 -14.80
C LYS A 27 -8.00 1.13 -14.25
N TYR A 28 -6.70 0.88 -14.05
CA TYR A 28 -5.76 1.88 -13.51
C TYR A 28 -5.59 3.09 -14.43
N LYS A 29 -5.65 2.87 -15.75
CA LYS A 29 -5.56 3.96 -16.74
C LYS A 29 -6.86 4.77 -16.84
N ASN A 30 -7.98 4.25 -16.33
CA ASN A 30 -9.27 4.92 -16.43
C ASN A 30 -9.41 6.02 -15.37
N LYS A 31 -9.39 7.28 -15.81
CA LYS A 31 -9.51 8.47 -14.94
C LYS A 31 -10.83 8.51 -14.18
N GLN A 32 -11.94 8.20 -14.84
CA GLN A 32 -13.26 8.24 -14.20
C GLN A 32 -13.36 7.20 -13.09
N LEU A 33 -12.90 5.97 -13.33
CA LEU A 33 -12.89 4.92 -12.31
C LEU A 33 -12.01 5.29 -11.11
N ARG A 34 -10.86 5.94 -11.34
CA ARG A 34 -10.00 6.45 -10.26
C ARG A 34 -10.70 7.52 -9.43
N GLN A 35 -11.31 8.51 -10.08
CA GLN A 35 -12.04 9.57 -9.39
C GLN A 35 -13.21 9.02 -8.59
N MET A 36 -14.01 8.11 -9.17
CA MET A 36 -15.13 7.45 -8.48
C MET A 36 -14.64 6.65 -7.28
N ALA A 37 -13.52 5.93 -7.40
CA ALA A 37 -12.94 5.19 -6.28
C ALA A 37 -12.45 6.12 -5.16
N LEU A 38 -11.78 7.23 -5.48
CA LEU A 38 -11.37 8.23 -4.49
C LEU A 38 -12.59 8.82 -3.77
N GLN A 39 -13.63 9.21 -4.50
CA GLN A 39 -14.87 9.72 -3.92
C GLN A 39 -15.58 8.69 -3.03
N ASN A 40 -15.59 7.42 -3.43
CA ASN A 40 -16.14 6.34 -2.63
C ASN A 40 -15.38 6.21 -1.29
N ILE A 41 -14.05 6.24 -1.31
CA ILE A 41 -13.22 6.23 -0.10
C ILE A 41 -13.52 7.45 0.78
N MET A 42 -13.67 8.65 0.19
CA MET A 42 -14.04 9.86 0.95
C MET A 42 -15.37 9.67 1.70
N GLN A 43 -16.39 9.20 0.99
CA GLN A 43 -17.72 8.99 1.56
C GLN A 43 -17.72 7.92 2.65
N GLN A 44 -17.05 6.80 2.43
CA GLN A 44 -16.99 5.71 3.41
C GLN A 44 -16.18 6.06 4.66
N MET A 45 -15.18 6.94 4.54
CA MET A 45 -14.44 7.45 5.70
C MET A 45 -15.23 8.52 6.48
N GLY A 46 -16.28 9.10 5.90
CA GLY A 46 -17.20 10.03 6.59
C GLY A 46 -16.53 11.26 7.18
N ARG A 47 -15.48 11.79 6.53
CA ARG A 47 -14.70 12.93 7.02
C ARG A 47 -14.89 14.15 6.12
N ASP A 48 -15.51 15.19 6.67
CA ASP A 48 -15.84 16.42 5.94
C ASP A 48 -14.62 17.18 5.38
N SER A 49 -13.44 17.01 6.00
CA SER A 49 -12.19 17.67 5.58
C SER A 49 -11.34 16.83 4.61
N PHE A 50 -11.81 15.64 4.24
CA PHE A 50 -10.98 14.63 3.60
C PHE A 50 -11.17 14.63 2.09
N GLY A 51 -10.46 15.53 1.40
CA GLY A 51 -10.58 15.71 -0.05
C GLY A 51 -9.66 14.83 -0.92
N GLU A 52 -9.80 15.02 -2.23
CA GLU A 52 -8.89 14.62 -3.32
C GLU A 52 -7.43 14.38 -2.90
N ALA A 53 -6.79 15.50 -2.59
CA ALA A 53 -5.36 15.58 -2.29
C ALA A 53 -4.98 14.87 -0.99
N GLU A 54 -5.82 14.94 0.05
CA GLU A 54 -5.60 14.29 1.34
C GLU A 54 -5.55 12.78 1.19
N ILE A 55 -6.44 12.19 0.38
CA ILE A 55 -6.42 10.74 0.11
C ILE A 55 -5.14 10.35 -0.63
N LYS A 56 -4.79 11.08 -1.69
CA LYS A 56 -3.57 10.80 -2.45
C LYS A 56 -2.33 10.89 -1.57
N GLN A 57 -2.26 11.92 -0.72
CA GLN A 57 -1.17 12.09 0.25
C GLN A 57 -1.16 10.95 1.28
N LYS A 58 -2.32 10.51 1.76
CA LYS A 58 -2.42 9.39 2.71
C LYS A 58 -1.94 8.07 2.09
N ILE A 59 -2.30 7.79 0.83
CA ILE A 59 -1.80 6.63 0.09
C ILE A 59 -0.27 6.69 -0.01
N LYS A 60 0.28 7.84 -0.41
CA LYS A 60 1.73 8.05 -0.52
C LYS A 60 2.44 7.77 0.82
N ASN A 61 1.95 8.38 1.91
CA ASN A 61 2.51 8.20 3.24
C ASN A 61 2.45 6.74 3.71
N LEU A 62 1.36 6.02 3.42
CA LEU A 62 1.21 4.61 3.76
C LEU A 62 2.18 3.72 2.99
N ARG A 63 2.35 3.94 1.68
CA ARG A 63 3.35 3.23 0.87
C ARG A 63 4.76 3.47 1.38
N SER A 64 5.10 4.72 1.69
CA SER A 64 6.40 5.07 2.26
C SER A 64 6.64 4.36 3.60
N THR A 65 5.64 4.36 4.49
CA THR A 65 5.73 3.67 5.79
C THR A 65 5.87 2.16 5.59
N PHE A 66 5.07 1.54 4.73
CA PHE A 66 5.19 0.12 4.38
C PHE A 66 6.60 -0.24 3.89
N ASN A 67 7.17 0.59 3.01
CA ASN A 67 8.53 0.38 2.50
C ASN A 67 9.58 0.44 3.60
N GLN A 68 9.46 1.39 4.53
CA GLN A 68 10.37 1.50 5.68
C GLN A 68 10.28 0.26 6.57
N GLU A 69 9.07 -0.24 6.82
CA GLU A 69 8.84 -1.48 7.56
C GLU A 69 9.48 -2.69 6.85
N VAL A 70 9.30 -2.83 5.53
CA VAL A 70 9.97 -3.87 4.73
C VAL A 70 11.50 -3.78 4.82
N VAL A 71 12.07 -2.58 4.80
CA VAL A 71 13.53 -2.39 4.97
C VAL A 71 13.98 -2.85 6.36
N LYS A 72 13.20 -2.60 7.42
CA LYS A 72 13.54 -3.08 8.78
C LYS A 72 13.52 -4.60 8.85
N ILE A 73 12.51 -5.25 8.25
CA ILE A 73 12.42 -6.72 8.16
C ILE A 73 13.67 -7.26 7.46
N LYS A 74 14.02 -6.71 6.28
CA LYS A 74 15.21 -7.11 5.52
C LYS A 74 16.50 -6.93 6.33
N LYS A 75 16.66 -5.81 7.02
CA LYS A 75 17.85 -5.53 7.85
C LYS A 75 18.00 -6.51 9.02
N SER A 76 16.90 -6.82 9.70
CA SER A 76 16.90 -7.78 10.82
C SER A 76 17.37 -9.17 10.37
N ILE A 77 16.99 -9.59 9.17
CA ILE A 77 17.46 -10.86 8.60
C ILE A 77 18.95 -10.76 8.22
N GLN A 78 19.35 -9.68 7.56
CA GLN A 78 20.74 -9.51 7.08
C GLN A 78 21.76 -9.42 8.21
N SER A 79 21.37 -8.98 9.41
CA SER A 79 22.23 -9.00 10.60
C SER A 79 22.46 -10.39 11.19
N GLY A 80 21.92 -11.45 10.60
CA GLY A 80 22.12 -12.83 11.06
C GLY A 80 21.28 -13.19 12.28
N CYS A 81 20.17 -12.49 12.52
CA CYS A 81 19.19 -12.90 13.53
C CYS A 81 18.69 -14.33 13.23
N ALA A 82 18.52 -15.14 14.28
CA ALA A 82 17.81 -16.41 14.16
C ALA A 82 16.39 -16.15 13.62
N ALA A 83 15.80 -17.13 12.93
CA ALA A 83 14.48 -16.98 12.29
C ALA A 83 13.37 -16.51 13.25
N ASP A 84 13.48 -16.86 14.54
CA ASP A 84 12.55 -16.46 15.59
C ASP A 84 12.67 -14.99 16.04
N ASP A 85 13.78 -14.32 15.70
CA ASP A 85 14.09 -12.94 16.11
C ASP A 85 13.97 -11.93 14.94
N VAL A 86 13.35 -12.35 13.84
CA VAL A 86 13.07 -11.47 12.70
C VAL A 86 12.02 -10.44 13.11
N TYR A 87 12.33 -9.16 12.87
CA TYR A 87 11.41 -8.05 13.11
C TYR A 87 10.07 -8.26 12.40
N LYS A 88 8.97 -8.14 13.15
CA LYS A 88 7.59 -8.23 12.63
C LYS A 88 6.83 -6.95 12.94
N PRO A 89 6.30 -6.24 11.94
CA PRO A 89 5.43 -5.08 12.16
C PRO A 89 4.19 -5.49 12.95
N ASN A 90 3.88 -4.78 14.04
CA ASN A 90 2.72 -5.06 14.90
C ASN A 90 1.51 -4.18 14.53
N VAL A 91 1.39 -3.76 13.27
CA VAL A 91 0.30 -2.87 12.83
C VAL A 91 -0.61 -3.62 11.86
N LYS A 92 -1.91 -3.67 12.17
CA LYS A 92 -2.88 -4.51 11.44
C LYS A 92 -2.98 -4.17 9.95
N TRP A 93 -2.87 -2.88 9.62
CA TRP A 93 -2.96 -2.40 8.25
C TRP A 93 -1.80 -2.89 7.37
N PHE A 94 -0.66 -3.30 7.96
CA PHE A 94 0.52 -3.77 7.22
C PHE A 94 0.20 -5.04 6.43
N THR A 95 -0.46 -6.02 7.05
CA THR A 95 -0.86 -7.26 6.38
C THR A 95 -1.82 -7.01 5.21
N VAL A 96 -2.74 -6.05 5.35
CA VAL A 96 -3.65 -5.69 4.25
C VAL A 96 -2.86 -5.03 3.12
N MET A 97 -1.97 -4.08 3.46
CA MET A 97 -1.13 -3.36 2.51
C MET A 97 -0.16 -4.29 1.77
N GLU A 98 0.33 -5.34 2.44
CA GLU A 98 1.16 -6.39 1.84
C GLU A 98 0.45 -7.06 0.66
N THR A 99 -0.85 -7.39 0.81
CA THR A 99 -1.62 -7.99 -0.29
C THR A 99 -1.76 -7.07 -1.49
N VAL A 100 -1.81 -5.76 -1.26
CA VAL A 100 -1.91 -4.74 -2.31
C VAL A 100 -0.57 -4.56 -3.03
N MET A 101 0.52 -4.51 -2.26
CA MET A 101 1.86 -4.20 -2.77
C MET A 101 2.55 -5.42 -3.41
N LEU A 102 2.27 -6.63 -2.93
CA LEU A 102 2.99 -7.85 -3.32
C LEU A 102 2.10 -8.93 -3.94
N GLY A 103 0.78 -8.74 -3.92
CA GLY A 103 -0.18 -9.70 -4.46
C GLY A 103 0.03 -11.10 -3.88
N SER A 104 0.00 -12.11 -4.75
CA SER A 104 0.12 -13.53 -4.38
C SER A 104 1.52 -13.94 -3.90
N LYS A 105 2.54 -13.07 -4.05
CA LYS A 105 3.91 -13.42 -3.64
C LYS A 105 4.06 -13.33 -2.12
N GLY A 106 3.45 -12.36 -1.44
CA GLY A 106 3.64 -12.12 0.01
C GLY A 106 5.09 -11.81 0.41
N LEU A 107 5.33 -11.24 1.60
CA LEU A 107 6.69 -11.07 2.13
C LEU A 107 7.25 -12.40 2.63
N TYR A 108 6.41 -13.27 3.17
CA TYR A 108 6.80 -14.53 3.79
C TYR A 108 6.29 -15.73 2.99
N ASP A 109 7.09 -16.80 2.93
CA ASP A 109 6.64 -18.11 2.44
C ASP A 109 5.83 -18.86 3.51
N VAL A 110 5.32 -20.04 3.16
CA VAL A 110 4.55 -20.90 4.08
C VAL A 110 5.33 -21.38 5.30
N HIS A 111 6.66 -21.24 5.28
CA HIS A 111 7.58 -21.60 6.35
C HIS A 111 8.04 -20.35 7.14
N GLY A 112 7.53 -19.16 6.83
CA GLY A 112 7.90 -17.90 7.47
C GLY A 112 9.22 -17.29 6.98
N ASN A 113 9.81 -17.81 5.90
CA ASN A 113 11.03 -17.23 5.31
C ASN A 113 10.67 -16.05 4.41
N LEU A 114 11.51 -15.02 4.39
CA LEU A 114 11.30 -13.89 3.49
C LEU A 114 11.45 -14.34 2.04
N ASN A 115 10.42 -14.14 1.22
CA ASN A 115 10.51 -14.30 -0.22
C ASN A 115 11.61 -13.39 -0.77
N SER A 116 12.35 -13.86 -1.77
CA SER A 116 13.40 -13.06 -2.43
C SER A 116 12.75 -11.85 -3.11
N LEU A 117 12.60 -10.76 -2.36
CA LEU A 117 12.18 -9.45 -2.84
C LEU A 117 13.34 -8.90 -3.68
N ARG A 118 13.52 -9.43 -4.89
CA ARG A 118 14.42 -8.85 -5.88
C ARG A 118 13.96 -7.42 -6.12
N ASN A 119 14.88 -6.48 -5.91
CA ASN A 119 14.69 -5.02 -5.96
C ASN A 119 14.13 -4.48 -7.30
N SER A 120 13.70 -5.32 -8.25
CA SER A 120 13.26 -4.94 -9.60
C SER A 120 11.76 -5.03 -9.85
N ASP A 121 10.99 -5.77 -9.04
CA ASP A 121 9.58 -6.08 -9.37
C ASP A 121 8.55 -5.28 -8.58
N VAL A 122 8.97 -4.66 -7.47
CA VAL A 122 8.14 -3.65 -6.79
C VAL A 122 8.49 -2.32 -7.41
N ASP A 123 7.59 -1.78 -8.22
CA ASP A 123 7.62 -0.37 -8.58
C ASP A 123 7.39 0.45 -7.30
N LEU A 124 8.51 0.70 -6.60
CA LEU A 124 8.63 1.46 -5.37
C LEU A 124 8.62 2.97 -5.62
N SER A 125 8.21 3.41 -6.82
CA SER A 125 7.99 4.81 -7.10
C SER A 125 7.14 5.44 -6.00
N ASP A 126 7.77 6.35 -5.25
CA ASP A 126 7.17 7.24 -4.24
C ASP A 126 6.15 8.21 -4.89
N SER A 127 6.12 8.23 -6.21
CA SER A 127 5.09 8.90 -6.99
C SER A 127 3.97 7.90 -7.25
N VAL A 128 2.86 8.06 -6.51
CA VAL A 128 1.55 7.80 -7.12
C VAL A 128 1.38 8.87 -8.20
N ASP A 129 2.15 8.73 -9.28
CA ASP A 129 1.99 9.52 -10.48
C ASP A 129 0.73 8.97 -11.13
N PHE A 130 -0.41 9.34 -10.55
CA PHE A 130 -1.66 9.25 -11.25
C PHE A 130 -1.39 10.01 -12.54
N PRO A 131 -1.37 9.36 -13.72
CA PRO A 131 -0.99 10.06 -14.94
C PRO A 131 -1.83 11.33 -15.05
N GLU A 132 -1.18 12.47 -14.80
CA GLU A 132 -1.66 13.79 -15.20
C GLU A 132 -1.27 13.86 -16.66
N ASN A 133 -2.19 13.46 -17.54
CA ASN A 133 -2.01 13.78 -18.94
C ASN A 133 -3.17 14.64 -19.42
N ASP A 134 -2.73 15.71 -20.06
CA ASP A 134 -3.39 16.94 -20.47
C ASP A 134 -4.70 16.78 -21.23
N ALA A 135 -5.40 17.90 -21.24
CA ALA A 135 -6.66 18.18 -21.92
C ALA A 135 -6.81 17.53 -23.31
N SER A 136 -8.02 17.08 -23.59
CA SER A 136 -8.60 17.11 -24.94
C SER A 136 -9.87 17.93 -24.90
#